data_AF-A0A6B2CSI4-F1
#
_entry.id   AF-A0A6B2CSI4-F1
#
_cell.length_a   1.000
_cell.length_b   1.000
_cell.length_c   1.000
_cell.angle_alpha   90.00
_cell.angle_beta   90.00
_cell.angle_gamma   90.00
#
_symmetry.space_group_name_H-M   'P 1'
#
loop_
_entity.id
_entity.type
_entity.pdbx_description
1 polymer ?
#
loop_
_entity_poly.entity_id
_entity_poly.type
_entity_poly.pdbx_seq_one_letter_code
_entity_poly.pdbx_strand_id
1 'polypeptide(L)'
;MGYRGGPRSQVRAGGPPKRYESKEETNEQKKTSNALLNIYRLFKEGKYDEALNAAMEYRTSQSRSNFRKIYEMIIRTLEPIRRGKNIDDGVKNKILLELTKIDITIEYQKNRVVLEKDIADSLKGALAEVRSYLKENKFDDARKAAEALELALNAVLAYKIAKNK
;
A
#
# COMPACT_ATOMS: atom_id res chain seq x y z
N MET A 1 28.11 72.88 27.43
CA MET A 1 28.17 71.69 26.55
C MET A 1 26.89 70.91 26.79
N GLY A 2 25.83 71.04 25.97
CA GLY A 2 25.59 70.31 24.70
C GLY A 2 24.79 69.02 25.02
N TYR A 3 23.70 68.57 24.38
CA TYR A 3 22.93 68.85 23.16
C TYR A 3 21.49 68.31 23.38
N ARG A 4 20.40 69.03 23.03
CA ARG A 4 19.45 68.81 21.91
C ARG A 4 19.35 67.40 21.29
N GLY A 5 18.12 66.86 21.26
CA GLY A 5 17.51 66.33 20.02
C GLY A 5 17.21 64.82 19.90
N GLY A 6 15.95 64.49 19.60
CA GLY A 6 15.66 63.45 18.58
C GLY A 6 14.63 62.37 18.95
N PRO A 7 13.69 62.00 18.05
CA PRO A 7 12.54 61.13 18.34
C PRO A 7 12.84 59.65 18.04
N ARG A 8 12.30 58.73 18.85
CA ARG A 8 12.26 57.29 18.50
C ARG A 8 10.98 56.97 17.75
N SER A 9 11.09 56.90 16.42
CA SER A 9 10.24 56.04 15.60
C SER A 9 10.74 54.61 15.71
N GLN A 10 9.92 53.67 16.19
CA GLN A 10 10.13 52.24 15.91
C GLN A 10 8.80 51.52 15.64
N VAL A 11 8.59 51.31 14.34
CA VAL A 11 8.13 50.08 13.67
C VAL A 11 6.71 49.56 13.97
N ARG A 12 5.84 49.75 12.96
CA ARG A 12 4.58 49.01 12.72
C ARG A 12 4.76 47.51 12.94
N ALA A 13 3.84 46.92 13.72
CA ALA A 13 3.65 45.48 13.80
C ALA A 13 3.38 44.89 12.40
N GLY A 14 4.39 44.23 11.83
CA GLY A 14 4.21 43.34 10.69
C GLY A 14 3.42 42.13 11.14
N GLY A 15 2.25 41.90 10.52
CA GLY A 15 1.41 40.74 10.80
C GLY A 15 2.15 39.41 10.60
N PRO A 16 1.61 38.30 11.15
CA PRO A 16 2.27 37.00 11.11
C PRO A 16 2.51 36.57 9.66
N PRO A 17 3.67 35.94 9.36
CA PRO A 17 3.97 35.47 8.02
C PRO A 17 2.92 34.46 7.57
N LYS A 18 2.34 34.69 6.38
CA LYS A 18 1.46 33.76 5.70
C LYS A 18 2.17 32.41 5.61
N ARG A 19 1.58 31.40 6.24
CA ARG A 19 1.97 29.99 6.11
C ARG A 19 1.82 29.62 4.64
N TYR A 20 2.94 29.54 3.93
CA TYR A 20 2.95 28.98 2.58
C TYR A 20 2.53 27.51 2.71
N GLU A 21 1.33 27.19 2.24
CA GLU A 21 0.94 25.81 1.97
C GLU A 21 1.93 25.23 0.95
N SER A 22 2.80 24.35 1.42
CA SER A 22 3.74 23.60 0.58
C SER A 22 2.95 22.62 -0.28
N LYS A 23 2.39 23.10 -1.40
CA LYS A 23 1.75 22.27 -2.45
C LYS A 23 2.79 21.58 -3.33
N GLU A 24 3.82 21.02 -2.72
CA GLU A 24 4.83 20.19 -3.37
C GLU A 24 5.11 18.96 -2.50
N GLU A 25 4.06 18.19 -2.21
CA GLU A 25 4.24 16.74 -2.07
C GLU A 25 4.70 16.23 -3.43
N THR A 26 6.02 16.24 -3.60
CA THR A 26 6.76 15.90 -4.82
C THR A 26 6.19 14.65 -5.50
N ASN A 27 6.02 14.75 -6.81
CA ASN A 27 5.48 13.71 -7.68
C ASN A 27 6.22 12.36 -7.54
N GLU A 28 7.47 12.37 -7.04
CA GLU A 28 8.26 11.19 -6.71
C GLU A 28 7.75 10.43 -5.48
N GLN A 29 7.28 11.12 -4.43
CA GLN A 29 6.68 10.50 -3.24
C GLN A 29 5.34 9.82 -3.56
N LYS A 30 4.55 10.40 -4.48
CA LYS A 30 3.33 9.75 -5.02
C LYS A 30 3.66 8.53 -5.90
N LYS A 31 4.81 8.53 -6.57
CA LYS A 31 5.27 7.41 -7.41
C LYS A 31 5.73 6.22 -6.56
N THR A 32 6.32 6.48 -5.39
CA THR A 32 6.74 5.43 -4.44
C THR A 32 5.60 4.92 -3.55
N SER A 33 4.62 5.76 -3.20
CA SER A 33 3.59 5.41 -2.20
C SER A 33 2.63 4.29 -2.62
N ASN A 34 2.65 3.85 -3.87
CA ASN A 34 1.79 2.81 -4.42
C ASN A 34 2.55 1.81 -5.30
N ALA A 35 3.85 1.63 -5.11
CA ALA A 35 4.66 0.79 -6.00
C ALA A 35 4.19 -0.67 -6.02
N LEU A 36 3.86 -1.27 -4.86
CA LEU A 36 3.29 -2.61 -4.80
C LEU A 36 1.91 -2.67 -5.48
N LEU A 37 1.06 -1.66 -5.29
CA LEU A 37 -0.24 -1.59 -5.96
C LEU A 37 -0.09 -1.48 -7.49
N ASN A 38 0.92 -0.76 -7.97
CA ASN A 38 1.22 -0.69 -9.41
C ASN A 38 1.71 -2.04 -9.96
N ILE A 39 2.60 -2.74 -9.24
CA ILE A 39 3.05 -4.10 -9.60
C ILE A 39 1.85 -5.05 -9.70
N TYR A 40 0.96 -5.01 -8.70
CA TYR A 40 -0.30 -5.75 -8.71
C TYR A 40 -1.16 -5.43 -9.94
N ARG A 41 -1.35 -4.15 -10.26
CA ARG A 41 -2.12 -3.73 -11.43
C ARG A 41 -1.52 -4.25 -12.73
N LEU A 42 -0.19 -4.18 -12.90
CA LEU A 42 0.49 -4.67 -14.09
C LEU A 42 0.29 -6.19 -14.27
N PHE A 43 0.39 -6.99 -13.19
CA PHE A 43 0.07 -8.41 -13.25
C PHE A 43 -1.39 -8.66 -13.63
N LYS A 44 -2.33 -7.89 -13.06
CA LYS A 44 -3.76 -7.99 -13.41
C LYS A 44 -4.03 -7.63 -14.87
N GLU A 45 -3.28 -6.69 -15.43
CA GLU A 45 -3.37 -6.31 -16.85
C GLU A 45 -2.66 -7.30 -17.79
N GLY A 46 -1.94 -8.31 -17.27
CA GLY A 46 -1.17 -9.27 -18.07
C GLY A 46 0.17 -8.73 -18.56
N LYS A 47 0.62 -7.58 -18.05
CA LYS A 47 1.92 -6.95 -18.39
C LYS A 47 3.03 -7.52 -17.51
N TYR A 48 3.33 -8.81 -17.70
CA TYR A 48 4.21 -9.56 -16.80
C TYR A 48 5.65 -8.99 -16.74
N ASP A 49 6.27 -8.68 -17.88
CA ASP A 49 7.64 -8.17 -17.91
C ASP A 49 7.74 -6.79 -17.23
N GLU A 50 6.78 -5.90 -17.47
CA GLU A 50 6.70 -4.60 -16.79
C GLU A 50 6.50 -4.78 -15.28
N ALA A 51 5.66 -5.72 -14.85
CA ALA A 51 5.43 -6.00 -13.44
C ALA A 51 6.69 -6.51 -12.74
N LEU A 52 7.44 -7.41 -13.39
CA LEU A 52 8.71 -7.93 -12.89
C LEU A 52 9.77 -6.82 -12.81
N ASN A 53 9.89 -5.98 -13.84
CA ASN A 53 10.78 -4.82 -13.82
C ASN A 53 10.44 -3.85 -12.69
N ALA A 54 9.15 -3.52 -12.51
CA ALA A 54 8.70 -2.67 -11.41
C ALA A 54 9.03 -3.30 -10.04
N ALA A 55 8.86 -4.62 -9.88
CA ALA A 55 9.26 -5.33 -8.66
C ALA A 55 10.77 -5.31 -8.43
N MET A 56 11.58 -5.39 -9.50
CA MET A 56 13.03 -5.27 -9.45
C MET A 56 13.53 -3.86 -9.16
N GLU A 57 12.73 -2.82 -9.38
CA GLU A 57 13.07 -1.43 -9.07
C GLU A 57 12.55 -0.97 -7.71
N TYR A 58 11.50 -1.63 -7.21
CA TYR A 58 10.84 -1.29 -5.95
C TYR A 58 11.82 -1.18 -4.77
N ARG A 59 11.64 -0.19 -3.90
CA ARG A 59 12.48 0.07 -2.74
C ARG A 59 11.63 -0.04 -1.48
N THR A 60 12.08 -0.86 -0.55
CA THR A 60 11.44 -1.09 0.75
C THR A 60 12.51 -1.50 1.76
N SER A 61 12.37 -1.05 3.01
CA SER A 61 13.14 -1.50 4.18
C SER A 61 12.39 -2.57 4.98
N GLN A 62 11.29 -3.09 4.45
CA GLN A 62 10.46 -4.11 5.08
C GLN A 62 11.29 -5.34 5.46
N SER A 63 11.20 -5.71 6.74
CA SER A 63 11.79 -6.95 7.24
C SER A 63 11.11 -8.18 6.64
N ARG A 64 11.94 -9.14 6.22
CA ARG A 64 11.52 -10.43 5.66
C ARG A 64 10.62 -11.22 6.60
N SER A 65 10.98 -11.32 7.88
CA SER A 65 10.21 -12.12 8.85
C SER A 65 8.84 -11.52 9.10
N ASN A 66 8.74 -10.19 9.14
CA ASN A 66 7.49 -9.47 9.34
C ASN A 66 6.59 -9.56 8.11
N PHE A 67 7.15 -9.38 6.91
CA PHE A 67 6.40 -9.52 5.66
C PHE A 67 5.84 -10.93 5.48
N ARG A 68 6.65 -11.96 5.77
CA ARG A 68 6.27 -13.36 5.56
C ARG A 68 5.02 -13.77 6.34
N LYS A 69 4.82 -13.23 7.56
CA LYS A 69 3.62 -13.49 8.37
C LYS A 69 2.34 -13.04 7.65
N ILE A 70 2.36 -11.83 7.07
CA ILE A 70 1.22 -11.26 6.34
C ILE A 70 1.03 -11.96 4.99
N TYR A 71 2.14 -12.21 4.29
CA TYR A 71 2.15 -12.96 3.04
C TYR A 71 1.46 -14.32 3.17
N GLU A 72 1.86 -15.15 4.15
CA GLU A 72 1.32 -16.50 4.31
C GLU A 72 -0.18 -16.48 4.64
N MET A 73 -0.64 -15.50 5.44
CA MET A 73 -2.06 -15.30 5.72
C MET A 73 -2.85 -14.96 4.44
N ILE A 74 -2.34 -14.04 3.63
CA ILE A 74 -3.00 -13.62 2.38
C ILE A 74 -3.08 -14.79 1.39
N ILE A 75 -1.95 -15.46 1.09
CA ILE A 75 -1.90 -16.51 0.07
C ILE A 75 -2.84 -17.67 0.39
N ARG A 76 -2.92 -18.07 1.68
CA ARG A 76 -3.84 -19.12 2.15
C ARG A 76 -5.30 -18.73 1.97
N THR A 77 -5.67 -17.49 2.31
CA THR A 77 -7.05 -17.01 2.17
C THR A 77 -7.47 -16.86 0.70
N LEU A 78 -6.53 -16.54 -0.19
CA LEU A 78 -6.80 -16.40 -1.63
C LEU A 78 -6.84 -17.75 -2.37
N GLU A 79 -6.26 -18.81 -1.80
CA GLU A 79 -6.17 -20.13 -2.45
C GLU A 79 -7.51 -20.71 -2.94
N PRO A 80 -8.62 -20.65 -2.17
CA PRO A 80 -9.92 -21.14 -2.65
C PRO A 80 -10.46 -20.34 -3.84
N ILE A 81 -10.18 -19.04 -3.89
CA ILE A 81 -10.59 -18.14 -5.00
C ILE A 81 -9.82 -18.50 -6.27
N ARG A 82 -8.50 -18.63 -6.16
CA ARG A 82 -7.59 -18.98 -7.27
C ARG A 82 -7.89 -20.33 -7.89
N ARG A 83 -8.13 -21.34 -7.04
CA ARG A 83 -8.44 -22.70 -7.51
C ARG A 83 -9.80 -22.84 -8.17
N GLY A 84 -10.63 -21.80 -8.14
CA GLY A 84 -11.94 -21.85 -8.78
C GLY A 84 -12.85 -22.94 -8.24
N LYS A 85 -12.69 -23.30 -6.96
CA LYS A 85 -13.62 -24.22 -6.31
C LYS A 85 -15.03 -23.64 -6.42
N ASN A 86 -16.06 -24.48 -6.44
CA ASN A 86 -17.45 -24.00 -6.38
C ASN A 86 -17.63 -23.17 -5.09
N ILE A 87 -17.57 -21.84 -5.22
CA ILE A 87 -17.74 -20.90 -4.11
C ILE A 87 -19.25 -20.75 -3.92
N ASP A 88 -19.82 -21.59 -3.06
CA ASP A 88 -21.16 -21.34 -2.54
C ASP A 88 -21.16 -20.15 -1.57
N ASP A 89 -22.35 -19.70 -1.16
CA ASP A 89 -22.49 -18.56 -0.26
C ASP A 89 -21.85 -18.78 1.12
N GLY A 90 -21.82 -20.01 1.62
CA GLY A 90 -21.18 -20.36 2.89
C GLY A 90 -19.67 -20.20 2.82
N VAL A 91 -19.05 -20.69 1.74
CA VAL A 91 -17.62 -20.52 1.45
C VAL A 91 -17.30 -19.05 1.20
N LYS A 92 -18.11 -18.36 0.40
CA LYS A 92 -17.98 -16.92 0.12
C LYS A 92 -17.92 -16.09 1.40
N ASN A 93 -18.87 -16.32 2.31
CA ASN A 93 -18.96 -15.58 3.58
C ASN A 93 -17.75 -15.85 4.48
N LYS A 94 -17.25 -17.10 4.53
CA LYS A 94 -16.02 -17.43 5.25
C LYS A 94 -14.81 -16.70 4.67
N ILE A 95 -14.65 -16.69 3.35
CA ILE A 95 -13.56 -15.98 2.66
C ILE A 95 -13.64 -14.48 2.95
N LEU A 96 -14.82 -13.87 2.82
CA LEU A 96 -15.03 -12.44 3.11
C LEU A 96 -14.68 -12.09 4.56
N LEU A 97 -15.01 -12.95 5.51
CA LEU A 97 -14.64 -12.79 6.92
C LEU A 97 -13.12 -12.83 7.10
N GLU A 98 -12.43 -13.81 6.51
CA GLU A 98 -10.98 -13.91 6.60
C GLU A 98 -10.26 -12.74 5.92
N LEU A 99 -10.74 -12.29 4.75
CA LEU A 99 -10.22 -11.08 4.09
C LEU A 99 -10.43 -9.82 4.94
N THR A 100 -11.49 -9.78 5.77
CA THR A 100 -11.73 -8.67 6.71
C THR A 100 -10.77 -8.73 7.90
N LYS A 101 -10.53 -9.92 8.47
CA LYS A 101 -9.54 -10.11 9.55
C LYS A 101 -8.13 -9.75 9.10
N ILE A 102 -7.76 -10.09 7.86
CA ILE A 102 -6.48 -9.71 7.26
C ILE A 102 -6.35 -8.19 7.16
N ASP A 103 -7.41 -7.47 6.74
CA ASP A 103 -7.40 -6.00 6.66
C ASP A 103 -7.10 -5.34 8.01
N ILE A 104 -7.78 -5.82 9.06
CA ILE A 104 -7.58 -5.38 10.44
C ILE A 104 -6.14 -5.66 10.87
N THR A 105 -5.61 -6.84 10.54
CA THR A 105 -4.24 -7.23 10.88
C THR A 105 -3.22 -6.33 10.18
N ILE A 106 -3.42 -6.03 8.89
CA ILE A 106 -2.55 -5.12 8.12
C ILE A 106 -2.55 -3.73 8.75
N GLU A 107 -3.73 -3.18 9.09
CA GLU A 107 -3.83 -1.87 9.72
C GLU A 107 -3.13 -1.83 11.08
N TYR A 108 -3.28 -2.89 11.88
CA TYR A 108 -2.59 -3.02 13.15
C TYR A 108 -1.06 -3.08 12.98
N GLN A 109 -0.54 -3.88 12.05
CA GLN A 109 0.91 -3.97 11.82
C GLN A 109 1.50 -2.68 11.23
N LYS A 110 0.73 -1.97 10.40
CA LYS A 110 1.08 -0.64 9.89
C LYS A 110 1.23 0.35 11.03
N ASN A 111 0.27 0.41 11.94
CA ASN A 111 0.29 1.31 13.10
C ASN A 111 1.41 0.97 14.10
N ARG A 112 1.87 -0.27 14.13
CA ARG A 112 3.04 -0.70 14.90
C ARG A 112 4.38 -0.49 14.19
N VAL A 113 4.38 0.05 12.98
CA VAL A 113 5.59 0.23 12.14
C VAL A 113 6.31 -1.10 11.88
N VAL A 114 5.56 -2.21 11.89
CA VAL A 114 6.04 -3.57 11.58
C VAL A 114 5.89 -3.86 10.09
N LEU A 115 4.86 -3.28 9.48
CA LEU A 115 4.59 -3.30 8.05
C LEU A 115 4.72 -1.88 7.50
N GLU A 116 5.53 -1.68 6.46
CA GLU A 116 5.68 -0.38 5.83
C GLU A 116 4.33 0.14 5.31
N LYS A 117 4.15 1.46 5.40
CA LYS A 117 2.87 2.12 5.09
C LYS A 117 2.44 1.89 3.64
N ASP A 118 3.37 2.00 2.69
CA ASP A 118 3.11 1.80 1.26
C ASP A 118 2.70 0.34 0.95
N ILE A 119 3.36 -0.65 1.57
CA ILE A 119 2.99 -2.07 1.47
C ILE A 119 1.60 -2.28 2.05
N ALA A 120 1.34 -1.75 3.25
CA ALA A 120 0.07 -1.90 3.93
C ALA A 120 -1.10 -1.30 3.13
N ASP A 121 -0.94 -0.05 2.68
CA ASP A 121 -1.97 0.65 1.93
C ASP A 121 -2.21 -0.03 0.56
N SER A 122 -1.15 -0.48 -0.12
CA SER A 122 -1.24 -1.24 -1.38
C SER A 122 -1.97 -2.59 -1.19
N LEU A 123 -1.64 -3.33 -0.13
CA LEU A 123 -2.29 -4.60 0.20
C LEU A 123 -3.78 -4.41 0.49
N LYS A 124 -4.13 -3.39 1.26
CA LYS A 124 -5.53 -3.06 1.56
C LYS A 124 -6.31 -2.70 0.30
N GLY A 125 -5.70 -1.94 -0.62
CA GLY A 125 -6.30 -1.64 -1.92
C GLY A 125 -6.60 -2.90 -2.73
N ALA A 126 -5.60 -3.78 -2.89
CA ALA A 126 -5.77 -5.02 -3.66
C ALA A 126 -6.78 -5.99 -3.00
N LEU A 127 -6.75 -6.14 -1.67
CA LEU A 127 -7.70 -6.98 -0.95
C LEU A 127 -9.13 -6.41 -0.99
N ALA A 128 -9.29 -5.09 -0.94
CA ALA A 128 -10.59 -4.45 -1.10
C ALA A 128 -11.19 -4.74 -2.48
N GLU A 129 -10.38 -4.72 -3.53
CA GLU A 129 -10.81 -5.07 -4.88
C GLU A 129 -11.28 -6.53 -4.97
N VAL A 130 -10.51 -7.49 -4.45
CA VAL A 130 -10.92 -8.91 -4.37
C VAL A 130 -12.24 -9.07 -3.60
N ARG A 131 -12.39 -8.39 -2.46
CA ARG A 131 -13.64 -8.41 -1.68
C ARG A 131 -14.82 -7.84 -2.47
N SER A 132 -14.63 -6.78 -3.25
CA SER A 132 -15.71 -6.19 -4.06
C SER A 132 -16.20 -7.19 -5.09
N TYR A 133 -15.29 -7.80 -5.85
CA TYR A 133 -15.64 -8.81 -6.85
C TYR A 133 -16.37 -10.01 -6.24
N LEU A 134 -15.93 -10.50 -5.07
CA LEU A 134 -16.64 -11.56 -4.36
C LEU A 134 -18.05 -11.14 -3.94
N LYS A 135 -18.24 -9.93 -3.41
CA LYS A 135 -19.56 -9.41 -3.01
C LYS A 135 -20.51 -9.25 -4.20
N GLU A 136 -19.97 -8.86 -5.36
CA GLU A 136 -20.69 -8.71 -6.62
C GLU A 136 -20.89 -10.04 -7.38
N ASN A 137 -20.43 -11.17 -6.81
CA ASN A 137 -20.42 -12.51 -7.43
C ASN A 137 -19.68 -12.55 -8.78
N LYS A 138 -18.72 -11.66 -9.00
CA LYS A 138 -17.81 -11.64 -10.16
C LYS A 138 -16.63 -12.55 -9.91
N PHE A 139 -16.86 -13.87 -9.91
CA PHE A 139 -15.86 -14.85 -9.48
C PHE A 139 -14.61 -14.91 -10.37
N ASP A 140 -14.75 -14.68 -11.67
CA ASP A 140 -13.60 -14.65 -12.60
C ASP A 140 -12.71 -13.44 -12.35
N ASP A 141 -13.31 -12.26 -12.13
CA ASP A 141 -12.57 -11.04 -11.76
C ASP A 141 -11.90 -11.20 -10.39
N ALA A 142 -12.60 -11.81 -9.43
CA ALA A 142 -12.04 -12.13 -8.11
C ALA A 142 -10.84 -13.08 -8.22
N ARG A 143 -10.92 -14.10 -9.09
CA ARG A 143 -9.82 -15.03 -9.38
C ARG A 143 -8.64 -14.29 -9.97
N LYS A 144 -8.87 -13.51 -11.03
CA LYS A 144 -7.83 -12.72 -11.70
C LYS A 144 -7.13 -11.75 -10.76
N ALA A 145 -7.89 -11.06 -9.90
CA ALA A 145 -7.34 -10.19 -8.86
C ALA A 145 -6.54 -10.98 -7.80
N ALA A 146 -7.03 -12.14 -7.36
CA ALA A 146 -6.33 -12.97 -6.40
C ALA A 146 -5.00 -13.53 -6.94
N GLU A 147 -4.97 -13.97 -8.20
CA GLU A 147 -3.76 -14.43 -8.90
C GLU A 147 -2.75 -13.28 -9.07
N ALA A 148 -3.22 -12.12 -9.51
CA ALA A 148 -2.37 -10.94 -9.66
C ALA A 148 -1.75 -10.49 -8.32
N LEU A 149 -2.52 -10.55 -7.22
CA LEU A 149 -2.02 -10.22 -5.88
C LEU A 149 -0.98 -11.23 -5.41
N GLU A 150 -1.19 -12.52 -5.64
CA GLU A 150 -0.18 -13.54 -5.34
C GLU A 150 1.12 -13.31 -6.14
N LEU A 151 1.03 -13.06 -7.45
CA LEU A 151 2.19 -12.79 -8.29
C LEU A 151 2.96 -11.56 -7.82
N ALA A 152 2.26 -10.47 -7.50
CA ALA A 152 2.88 -9.26 -6.96
C ALA A 152 3.63 -9.52 -5.66
N LEU A 153 3.00 -10.27 -4.75
CA LEU A 153 3.60 -10.64 -3.47
C LEU A 153 4.81 -11.57 -3.64
N ASN A 154 4.72 -12.55 -4.52
CA ASN A 154 5.82 -13.45 -4.85
C ASN A 154 7.01 -12.70 -5.45
N ALA A 155 6.75 -11.78 -6.40
CA ALA A 155 7.77 -10.97 -7.04
C ALA A 155 8.48 -10.06 -6.04
N VAL A 156 7.73 -9.30 -5.22
CA VAL A 156 8.32 -8.42 -4.20
C VAL A 156 9.09 -9.22 -3.14
N LEU A 157 8.56 -10.37 -2.72
CA LEU A 157 9.27 -11.25 -1.80
C LEU A 157 10.60 -11.72 -2.40
N ALA A 158 10.60 -12.22 -3.63
CA ALA A 158 11.78 -12.79 -4.27
C ALA A 158 12.84 -11.75 -4.63
N TYR A 159 12.44 -10.63 -5.25
CA TYR A 159 13.39 -9.66 -5.80
C TYR A 159 13.89 -8.64 -4.79
N LYS A 160 13.12 -8.35 -3.72
CA LYS A 160 13.43 -7.27 -2.78
C LYS A 160 13.60 -7.76 -1.37
N ILE A 161 12.58 -8.39 -0.83
CA ILE A 161 12.54 -8.67 0.61
C ILE A 161 13.46 -9.86 0.95
N ALA A 162 13.63 -10.85 0.08
CA ALA A 162 14.57 -11.95 0.28
C ALA A 162 16.05 -11.51 0.17
N LYS A 163 16.33 -10.38 -0.49
CA LYS A 163 17.69 -9.83 -0.64
C LYS A 163 18.14 -9.00 0.56
N ASN A 164 17.20 -8.44 1.32
CA ASN A 164 17.47 -7.69 2.54
C ASN A 164 17.87 -8.70 3.64
N LYS A 165 19.18 -8.88 3.86
CA LYS A 165 19.75 -9.65 4.99
C LYS A 165 19.95 -8.75 6.19
#